data_AF-A0A2T4YJI9-F1
#
_entry.id   AF-A0A2T4YJI9-F1
#
_cell.length_a   1.000
_cell.length_b   1.000
_cell.length_c   1.000
_cell.angle_alpha   90.00
_cell.angle_beta   90.00
_cell.angle_gamma   90.00
#
_symmetry.space_group_name_H-M   'P 1'
#
loop_
_entity.id
_entity.type
_entity.pdbx_description
1 polymer ?
#
loop_
_entity_poly.entity_id
_entity_poly.type
_entity_poly.pdbx_seq_one_letter_code
_entity_poly.pdbx_strand_id
1 'polypeptide(L)' 'MSATAVTIFLEDTELAALDRHLRDDRPGLTREQALSEIVTAWAAAQPGSAHRPVDEGMRPEDLNASNDM' A
#
# COMPACT_ATOMS: atom_id res chain seq x y z
N MET A 1 -5.32 13.87 -1.51
CA MET A 1 -4.70 12.56 -1.76
C MET A 1 -4.31 12.53 -3.23
N SER A 2 -3.05 12.26 -3.55
CA SER A 2 -2.62 12.11 -4.95
C SER A 2 -2.91 10.68 -5.38
N ALA A 3 -3.49 10.50 -6.57
CA ALA A 3 -3.74 9.19 -7.15
C ALA A 3 -2.94 9.04 -8.45
N THR A 4 -2.38 7.87 -8.67
CA THR A 4 -1.65 7.52 -9.90
C THR A 4 -2.40 6.42 -10.63
N ALA A 5 -2.76 6.66 -11.89
CA ALA A 5 -3.39 5.65 -12.73
C ALA A 5 -2.36 4.62 -13.20
N VAL A 6 -2.72 3.34 -13.14
CA VAL A 6 -1.91 2.22 -13.63
C VAL A 6 -2.76 1.38 -14.57
N THR A 7 -2.22 1.05 -15.73
CA THR A 7 -2.84 0.09 -16.67
C THR A 7 -2.25 -1.29 -16.41
N ILE A 8 -3.11 -2.29 -16.23
CA ILE A 8 -2.71 -3.68 -16.00
C ILE A 8 -3.31 -4.53 -17.12
N PHE A 9 -2.49 -5.38 -17.71
CA PHE A 9 -2.95 -6.41 -18.63
C PHE A 9 -3.17 -7.70 -17.84
N LEU A 10 -4.39 -8.23 -17.92
CA LEU A 10 -4.76 -9.51 -17.35
C LEU A 10 -5.05 -10.48 -18.49
N GLU A 11 -4.65 -11.73 -18.33
CA GLU A 11 -5.10 -12.79 -19.23
C GLU A 11 -6.60 -13.04 -19.05
N ASP A 12 -7.25 -13.61 -20.08
CA ASP A 12 -8.69 -13.90 -20.06
C ASP A 12 -9.09 -14.76 -18.85
N THR A 13 -8.20 -15.67 -18.45
CA THR A 13 -8.38 -16.57 -17.30
C THR A 13 -8.39 -15.81 -15.98
N GLU A 14 -7.50 -14.84 -15.81
CA GLU A 14 -7.38 -13.98 -14.63
C GLU A 14 -8.58 -13.03 -14.53
N LEU A 15 -8.98 -12.42 -15.65
CA LEU A 15 -10.15 -11.56 -15.71
C LEU A 15 -11.43 -12.34 -15.36
N ALA A 16 -11.58 -13.56 -15.88
CA ALA A 16 -12.72 -14.42 -15.57
C ALA A 16 -12.75 -14.85 -14.10
N ALA A 17 -11.58 -15.07 -13.48
CA ALA A 17 -11.48 -15.36 -12.05
C ALA A 17 -11.91 -14.15 -11.20
N LEU A 18 -11.45 -12.94 -11.55
CA LEU A 18 -11.84 -11.70 -10.89
C LEU A 18 -13.36 -11.47 -10.99
N ASP A 19 -13.92 -11.60 -12.18
CA ASP A 19 -15.37 -11.43 -12.41
C ASP A 19 -16.21 -12.43 -11.61
N ARG A 20 -15.74 -13.67 -11.47
CA ARG A 20 -16.41 -14.69 -10.66
C ARG A 20 -16.39 -14.31 -9.18
N HIS A 21 -15.24 -13.92 -8.66
CA HIS A 21 -15.11 -13.45 -7.28
C HIS A 21 -16.04 -12.26 -6.99
N LEU A 22 -16.11 -11.29 -7.91
CA LEU A 22 -17.01 -10.14 -7.77
C LEU A 22 -18.48 -10.54 -7.78
N ARG A 23 -18.86 -11.51 -8.61
CA ARG A 23 -20.25 -11.99 -8.68
C ARG A 23 -20.67 -12.73 -7.42
N ASP A 24 -19.79 -13.61 -6.92
CA ASP A 24 -20.15 -14.59 -5.91
C ASP A 24 -19.99 -14.03 -4.49
N ASP A 25 -18.92 -13.27 -4.23
CA ASP A 25 -18.56 -12.83 -2.87
C ASP A 25 -18.83 -11.34 -2.62
N ARG A 26 -18.83 -10.53 -3.68
CA ARG A 26 -18.77 -9.06 -3.58
C ARG A 26 -19.67 -8.34 -4.61
N PRO A 27 -20.96 -8.69 -4.69
CA PRO A 27 -21.85 -8.12 -5.70
C PRO A 27 -21.94 -6.60 -5.56
N GLY A 28 -21.66 -5.88 -6.66
CA GLY A 28 -21.72 -4.42 -6.72
C GLY A 28 -20.36 -3.70 -6.67
N LEU A 29 -19.26 -4.40 -6.40
CA LEU A 29 -17.91 -3.84 -6.56
C LEU A 29 -17.49 -3.84 -8.04
N THR A 30 -16.86 -2.75 -8.48
CA THR A 30 -16.23 -2.72 -9.81
C THR A 30 -14.87 -3.42 -9.79
N ARG A 31 -14.36 -3.78 -10.96
CA ARG A 31 -13.03 -4.39 -11.12
C ARG A 31 -11.93 -3.51 -10.55
N GLU A 32 -12.00 -2.21 -10.79
CA GLU A 32 -11.03 -1.22 -10.31
C GLU A 32 -11.02 -1.15 -8.78
N GLN A 33 -12.21 -1.18 -8.15
CA GLN A 33 -12.32 -1.18 -6.69
C GLN A 33 -11.76 -2.47 -6.11
N ALA A 34 -12.08 -3.61 -6.69
CA ALA A 34 -11.54 -4.90 -6.26
C ALA A 34 -10.01 -4.96 -6.36
N LEU A 35 -9.44 -4.52 -7.48
CA LEU A 35 -7.99 -4.43 -7.67
C LEU A 35 -7.35 -3.45 -6.68
N SER A 36 -8.01 -2.33 -6.39
CA SER A 36 -7.53 -1.37 -5.39
C SER A 36 -7.54 -1.97 -3.97
N GLU A 37 -8.55 -2.76 -3.62
CA GLU A 37 -8.60 -3.50 -2.34
C GLU A 37 -7.46 -4.51 -2.25
N ILE A 38 -7.21 -5.28 -3.32
CA ILE A 38 -6.11 -6.25 -3.39
C ILE A 38 -4.76 -5.56 -3.19
N VAL A 39 -4.50 -4.46 -3.91
CA VAL A 39 -3.25 -3.70 -3.78
C VAL A 39 -3.11 -3.11 -2.37
N THR A 40 -4.20 -2.61 -1.79
CA THR A 40 -4.20 -2.06 -0.42
C THR A 40 -3.87 -3.14 0.61
N ALA A 41 -4.49 -4.32 0.50
CA ALA A 41 -4.24 -5.44 1.40
C ALA A 41 -2.80 -5.96 1.25
N TRP A 42 -2.31 -6.08 0.02
CA TRP A 42 -0.93 -6.44 -0.25
C TRP A 42 0.04 -5.44 0.37
N ALA A 43 -0.16 -4.14 0.14
CA ALA A 43 0.72 -3.09 0.66
C ALA A 43 0.77 -3.10 2.20
N ALA A 44 -0.38 -3.30 2.85
CA ALA A 44 -0.46 -3.40 4.31
C ALA A 44 0.32 -4.61 4.85
N ALA A 45 0.36 -5.72 4.11
CA ALA A 45 1.08 -6.93 4.49
C ALA A 45 2.62 -6.82 4.32
N GLN A 46 3.13 -5.78 3.65
CA GLN A 46 4.57 -5.66 3.39
C GLN A 46 5.37 -5.24 4.63
N PRO A 47 6.54 -5.86 4.87
CA PRO A 47 7.43 -5.45 5.96
C PRO A 47 7.86 -3.98 5.79
N GLY A 48 7.60 -3.15 6.80
CA GLY A 48 7.93 -1.72 6.78
C GLY A 48 6.83 -0.79 6.24
N SER A 49 5.64 -1.31 5.91
CA SER A 49 4.47 -0.49 5.53
C SER A 49 3.88 0.30 6.71
N ALA A 50 4.13 -0.15 7.94
CA ALA A 50 4.01 0.69 9.13
C ALA A 50 5.10 1.76 9.02
N HIS A 51 4.69 2.96 8.59
CA HIS A 51 5.46 4.19 8.55
C HIS A 51 6.56 4.16 9.62
N ARG A 52 7.78 3.75 9.25
CA ARG A 52 8.92 3.95 10.14
C ARG A 52 8.99 5.47 10.25
N PRO A 53 8.83 6.09 11.43
CA PRO A 53 9.15 7.49 11.55
C PRO A 53 10.57 7.60 10.99
N VAL A 54 10.73 8.48 9.99
CA VAL A 54 12.04 8.80 9.46
C VAL A 54 12.90 9.06 10.69
N ASP A 55 13.94 8.27 10.88
CA ASP A 55 14.94 8.55 11.91
C ASP A 55 15.66 9.80 11.42
N GLU A 56 15.05 10.94 11.69
CA GLU A 56 15.66 12.25 11.61
C GLU A 56 16.76 12.21 12.68
N GLY A 57 17.92 11.68 12.28
CA GLY A 57 19.06 11.52 13.17
C GLY A 57 19.24 12.75 14.06
N MET A 58 19.66 12.48 15.30
CA MET A 58 19.75 13.43 16.41
C MET A 58 20.14 14.85 15.98
N ARG A 59 19.31 15.85 16.33
CA ARG A 59 19.53 17.22 15.86
C ARG A 59 20.86 17.74 16.42
N PRO A 60 21.58 18.63 15.71
CA PRO A 60 22.90 19.10 16.16
C PRO A 60 22.92 19.70 17.57
N GLU A 61 21.77 20.25 18.01
CA GLU A 61 21.54 20.79 19.35
C GLU A 61 21.64 19.75 20.47
N ASP A 62 21.42 18.47 20.17
CA ASP A 62 21.56 17.35 21.11
C ASP A 62 23.00 16.84 21.24
N LEU A 63 23.91 17.23 20.33
CA LEU A 63 25.34 16.86 20.39
C LEU A 63 26.14 17.72 21.38
N ASN A 64 25.65 18.92 21.72
CA ASN A 64 26.33 19.85 22.61
C ASN A 64 26.07 19.58 24.11
N ALA A 65 25.09 18.74 24.47
CA ALA A 65 24.80 18.42 25.85
C ALA A 65 25.76 17.37 26.46
N SER A 66 26.63 16.74 25.66
CA SER A 66 27.51 15.65 26.08
C SER A 66 28.99 16.03 26.23
N ASN A 67 29.36 17.30 26.10
CA ASN A 67 30.77 17.72 26.16
C ASN A 67 31.14 18.58 27.40
N ASP A 68 30.33 18.51 28.46
CA ASP A 68 30.52 19.28 29.70
C ASP A 68 30.57 18.38 30.97
N MET A 69 31.18 17.19 30.85
CA MET A 69 31.58 16.34 32.00
C MET A 69 33.05 15.97 31.97
#